data_AF-A0A2C6BTU5-F1
#
_entry.id   AF-A0A2C6BTU5-F1
#
_cell.length_a   1.000
_cell.length_b   1.000
_cell.length_c   1.000
_cell.angle_alpha   90.00
_cell.angle_beta   90.00
_cell.angle_gamma   90.00
#
_symmetry.space_group_name_H-M   'P 1'
#
loop_
_entity.id
_entity.type
_entity.pdbx_description
1 polymer ?
#
loop_
_entity_poly.entity_id
_entity_poly.type
_entity_poly.pdbx_seq_one_letter_code
_entity_poly.pdbx_strand_id
1 'polypeptide(L)'
;MNNKVIFAAAGNGKTYNLCKEAINLAKTSKKYILLISYTHEGVISIEKEYKKQNFGVIDYNVKILTWYSFLLQEFIKPYQNLLELKLKIKKEEKSFFIRENYIKSIAFYEKENNNFFKAEHIQYYMKPNGDLIKDKVS
;
A
#
# COMPACT_ATOMS: atom_id res chain seq x y z
N MET A 1 -13.33 -20.00 -13.48
CA MET A 1 -13.21 -18.93 -12.47
C MET A 1 -14.35 -19.10 -11.47
N ASN A 2 -14.05 -19.15 -10.17
CA ASN A 2 -15.04 -19.37 -9.12
C ASN A 2 -15.16 -18.11 -8.24
N ASN A 3 -15.66 -17.03 -8.84
CA ASN A 3 -15.78 -15.74 -8.17
C ASN A 3 -17.05 -15.74 -7.31
N LYS A 4 -16.92 -15.37 -6.03
CA LYS A 4 -18.04 -15.30 -5.09
C LYS A 4 -18.21 -13.88 -4.58
N VAL A 5 -19.44 -13.38 -4.61
CA VAL A 5 -19.83 -12.11 -3.99
C VAL A 5 -20.75 -12.43 -2.82
N ILE A 6 -20.45 -11.88 -1.64
CA ILE A 6 -21.21 -12.13 -0.42
C ILE A 6 -21.83 -10.80 0.04
N PHE A 7 -23.15 -10.71 -0.03
CA PHE A 7 -23.90 -9.62 0.59
C PHE A 7 -24.14 -9.97 2.06
N ALA A 8 -23.80 -9.06 2.96
CA ALA A 8 -24.02 -9.28 4.38
C ALA A 8 -24.26 -7.96 5.12
N ALA A 9 -25.25 -7.97 6.02
CA ALA A 9 -25.54 -6.87 6.92
C ALA A 9 -24.41 -6.65 7.94
N ALA A 10 -24.46 -5.55 8.68
CA ALA A 10 -23.62 -5.36 9.86
C ALA A 10 -23.89 -6.48 10.89
N GLY A 11 -22.86 -6.92 11.62
CA GLY A 11 -23.01 -7.98 12.63
C GLY A 11 -23.15 -9.42 12.10
N ASN A 12 -23.26 -9.65 10.80
CA ASN A 12 -23.42 -11.01 10.21
C ASN A 12 -22.12 -11.86 10.19
N GLY A 13 -21.17 -11.60 11.09
CA GLY A 13 -19.94 -12.40 11.18
C GLY A 13 -19.07 -12.41 9.91
N LYS A 14 -19.13 -11.36 9.07
CA LYS A 14 -18.37 -11.26 7.80
C LYS A 14 -16.90 -11.62 8.00
N THR A 15 -16.23 -10.91 8.91
CA THR A 15 -14.81 -11.11 9.23
C THR A 15 -14.52 -12.52 9.74
N TYR A 16 -15.40 -13.06 10.60
CA TYR A 16 -15.25 -14.41 11.14
C TYR A 16 -15.23 -15.46 10.02
N ASN A 17 -16.22 -15.42 9.13
CA ASN A 17 -16.35 -16.38 8.03
C ASN A 17 -15.19 -16.26 7.03
N LEU A 18 -14.76 -15.04 6.73
CA LEU A 18 -13.64 -14.76 5.83
C LEU A 18 -12.32 -15.32 6.38
N CYS A 19 -12.05 -15.13 7.67
CA CYS A 19 -10.86 -15.70 8.32
C CYS A 19 -10.91 -17.24 8.36
N LYS A 20 -12.07 -17.81 8.70
CA LYS A 20 -12.25 -19.27 8.73
C LYS A 20 -11.95 -19.91 7.37
N GLU A 21 -12.45 -19.31 6.29
CA GLU A 21 -12.18 -19.76 4.93
C GLU A 21 -10.70 -19.64 4.58
N ALA A 22 -10.08 -18.50 4.89
CA ALA A 22 -8.66 -18.27 4.66
C ALA A 22 -7.76 -19.28 5.39
N ILE A 23 -8.04 -19.59 6.65
CA ILE A 23 -7.29 -20.59 7.44
C ILE A 23 -7.39 -21.98 6.78
N ASN A 24 -8.59 -22.38 6.35
CA ASN A 24 -8.78 -23.67 5.69
C ASN A 24 -8.00 -23.74 4.38
N LEU A 25 -8.02 -22.66 3.58
CA LEU A 25 -7.24 -22.56 2.35
C LEU A 25 -5.74 -22.58 2.63
N ALA A 26 -5.27 -21.90 3.68
CA ALA A 26 -3.86 -21.85 4.04
C ALA A 26 -3.30 -23.23 4.39
N LYS A 27 -4.11 -24.07 5.05
CA LYS A 27 -3.76 -25.45 5.42
C LYS A 27 -3.81 -26.43 4.25
N THR A 28 -4.73 -26.22 3.31
CA THR A 28 -5.00 -27.16 2.21
C THR A 28 -4.25 -26.81 0.92
N SER A 29 -3.67 -25.62 0.83
CA SER A 29 -3.01 -25.10 -0.37
C SER A 29 -1.69 -24.42 -0.03
N LYS A 30 -0.68 -24.60 -0.89
CA LYS A 30 0.60 -23.88 -0.81
C LYS A 30 0.56 -22.48 -1.45
N LYS A 31 -0.58 -22.08 -2.02
CA LYS A 31 -0.73 -20.76 -2.68
C LYS A 31 -0.74 -19.64 -1.64
N TYR A 32 -0.32 -18.45 -2.06
CA TYR A 32 -0.50 -17.24 -1.27
C TYR A 32 -1.99 -16.84 -1.23
N ILE A 33 -2.43 -16.41 -0.05
CA ILE A 33 -3.78 -15.94 0.22
C ILE A 33 -3.67 -14.48 0.65
N LEU A 34 -4.46 -13.64 0.02
CA LEU A 34 -4.45 -12.20 0.25
C LEU A 34 -5.80 -11.76 0.81
N LEU A 35 -5.77 -11.23 2.02
CA LEU A 35 -6.90 -10.56 2.67
C LEU A 35 -6.65 -9.05 2.64
N ILE A 36 -7.57 -8.30 2.04
CA ILE A 36 -7.44 -6.86 1.90
C ILE A 36 -8.58 -6.14 2.61
N SER A 37 -8.25 -5.04 3.26
CA SER A 37 -9.22 -4.05 3.75
C SER A 37 -8.85 -2.64 3.27
N TYR A 38 -9.81 -1.73 3.21
CA TYR A 38 -9.55 -0.33 2.90
C TYR A 38 -8.92 0.44 4.06
N THR A 39 -9.26 0.10 5.30
CA THR A 39 -8.82 0.83 6.49
C THR A 39 -7.80 0.01 7.30
N HIS A 40 -6.93 0.72 8.03
CA HIS A 40 -5.99 0.09 8.96
C HIS A 40 -6.72 -0.66 10.08
N GLU A 41 -7.78 -0.05 10.64
CA GLU A 41 -8.62 -0.72 11.63
C GLU A 41 -9.26 -2.01 11.11
N GLY A 42 -9.66 -2.04 9.83
CA GLY A 42 -10.17 -3.25 9.21
C GLY A 42 -9.10 -4.34 9.10
N VAL A 43 -7.84 -3.99 8.78
CA VAL A 43 -6.71 -4.94 8.80
C VAL A 43 -6.48 -5.48 10.21
N ILE A 44 -6.41 -4.60 11.22
CA ILE A 44 -6.22 -4.99 12.62
C ILE A 44 -7.35 -5.94 13.07
N SER A 45 -8.59 -5.65 12.68
CA SER A 45 -9.75 -6.49 12.99
C SER A 45 -9.62 -7.88 12.36
N ILE A 46 -9.23 -7.96 11.09
CA ILE A 46 -8.99 -9.24 10.38
C ILE A 46 -7.84 -10.00 11.05
N GLU A 47 -6.72 -9.35 11.35
CA GLU A 47 -5.57 -10.00 12.01
C GLU A 47 -5.93 -10.57 13.38
N LYS A 48 -6.64 -9.79 14.20
CA LYS A 48 -7.08 -10.25 15.53
C LYS A 48 -8.01 -11.45 15.42
N GLU A 49 -8.98 -11.41 14.51
CA GLU A 49 -9.93 -12.51 14.32
C GLU A 49 -9.24 -13.76 13.74
N TYR A 50 -8.37 -13.58 12.75
CA TYR A 50 -7.57 -14.67 12.18
C TYR A 50 -6.72 -15.36 13.26
N LYS A 51 -5.94 -14.59 14.02
CA LYS A 51 -5.11 -15.11 15.12
C LYS A 51 -5.96 -15.80 16.17
N LYS A 52 -7.10 -15.23 16.56
CA LYS A 52 -8.04 -15.84 17.51
C LYS A 52 -8.50 -17.23 17.06
N GLN A 53 -8.80 -17.39 15.77
CA GLN A 53 -9.22 -18.67 15.19
C GLN A 53 -8.05 -19.64 14.92
N ASN A 54 -6.81 -19.15 14.88
CA ASN A 54 -5.63 -19.91 14.47
C ASN A 54 -4.50 -19.88 15.51
N PHE A 55 -4.84 -20.10 16.78
CA PHE A 55 -3.87 -20.27 17.87
C PHE A 55 -2.85 -19.13 18.04
N GLY A 56 -3.25 -17.90 17.71
CA GLY A 56 -2.41 -16.71 17.80
C GLY A 56 -1.51 -16.43 16.60
N VAL A 57 -1.53 -17.28 15.56
CA VAL A 57 -0.57 -17.27 14.45
C VAL A 57 -1.24 -16.88 13.13
N ILE A 58 -0.51 -16.10 12.31
CA ILE A 58 -0.84 -15.90 10.89
C ILE A 58 0.03 -16.85 10.07
N ASP A 59 -0.59 -17.66 9.20
CA ASP A 59 0.14 -18.60 8.35
C ASP A 59 1.08 -17.88 7.37
N TYR A 60 2.22 -18.50 7.05
CA TYR A 60 3.30 -17.85 6.29
C TYR A 60 2.87 -17.39 4.87
N ASN A 61 1.90 -18.09 4.29
CA ASN A 61 1.34 -17.82 2.97
C ASN A 61 0.13 -16.88 3.01
N VAL A 62 -0.26 -16.38 4.18
CA VAL A 62 -1.37 -15.43 4.33
C VAL A 62 -0.82 -14.01 4.49
N LYS A 63 -1.28 -13.11 3.63
CA LYS A 63 -0.98 -11.67 3.70
C LYS A 63 -2.26 -10.91 4.02
N ILE A 64 -2.20 -10.07 5.05
CA ILE A 64 -3.30 -9.19 5.45
C ILE A 64 -2.79 -7.77 5.30
N LEU A 65 -3.35 -7.02 4.35
CA LEU A 65 -2.85 -5.71 3.96
C LEU A 65 -3.99 -4.71 3.80
N THR A 66 -3.65 -3.43 3.90
CA THR A 66 -4.54 -2.41 3.36
C THR A 66 -4.47 -2.44 1.84
N TRP A 67 -5.53 -2.01 1.16
CA TRP A 67 -5.52 -1.84 -0.30
C TRP A 67 -4.35 -0.97 -0.76
N TYR A 68 -4.09 0.12 -0.03
CA TYR A 68 -2.99 1.02 -0.32
C TYR A 68 -1.61 0.36 -0.17
N SER A 69 -1.38 -0.40 0.90
CA SER A 69 -0.11 -1.12 1.09
C SER A 69 0.10 -2.17 0.00
N PHE A 70 -0.96 -2.88 -0.39
CA PHE A 70 -0.91 -3.86 -1.49
C PHE A 70 -0.52 -3.19 -2.81
N LEU A 71 -1.17 -2.08 -3.18
CA LEU A 71 -0.82 -1.32 -4.38
C LEU A 71 0.64 -0.85 -4.35
N LEU A 72 1.08 -0.27 -3.23
CA LEU A 72 2.43 0.23 -3.11
C LEU A 72 3.47 -0.89 -3.22
N GLN A 73 3.23 -2.03 -2.58
CA GLN A 73 4.17 -3.16 -2.55
C GLN A 73 4.24 -3.92 -3.87
N GLU A 74 3.11 -4.14 -4.53
CA GLU A 74 3.03 -5.04 -5.70
C GLU A 74 3.05 -4.28 -7.03
N PHE A 75 2.60 -3.03 -7.08
CA PHE A 75 2.44 -2.28 -8.34
C PHE A 75 3.38 -1.08 -8.48
N ILE A 76 3.94 -0.57 -7.38
CA ILE A 76 4.77 0.64 -7.42
C ILE A 76 6.23 0.29 -7.16
N LYS A 77 6.52 -0.25 -5.97
CA LYS A 77 7.88 -0.57 -5.51
C LYS A 77 8.70 -1.45 -6.46
N PRO A 78 8.17 -2.52 -7.08
CA PRO A 78 8.96 -3.37 -7.97
C PRO A 78 9.51 -2.64 -9.21
N TYR A 79 8.95 -1.48 -9.56
CA TYR A 79 9.37 -0.68 -10.70
C TYR A 79 10.25 0.52 -10.29
N GLN A 80 10.55 0.68 -9.01
CA GLN A 80 11.41 1.76 -8.49
C GLN A 80 12.86 1.31 -8.41
N ASN A 81 13.50 1.28 -9.58
CA ASN A 81 14.92 0.94 -9.72
C ASN A 81 15.83 2.09 -9.25
N LEU A 82 17.13 1.79 -9.09
CA LEU A 82 18.17 2.79 -8.89
C LEU A 82 18.17 3.75 -10.09
N LEU A 83 17.99 5.05 -9.83
CA LEU A 83 18.06 6.09 -10.86
C LEU A 83 19.26 7.00 -10.60
N GLU A 84 20.15 7.10 -11.56
CA GLU A 84 21.18 8.13 -11.59
C GLU A 84 20.66 9.32 -12.38
N LEU A 85 20.53 10.47 -11.71
CA LEU A 85 20.13 11.73 -12.33
C LEU A 85 21.30 12.70 -12.34
N LYS A 86 21.38 13.51 -13.40
CA LYS A 86 22.35 14.61 -13.49
C LYS A 86 21.64 15.92 -13.25
N LEU A 87 22.10 16.68 -12.27
CA LEU A 87 21.61 18.02 -11.97
C LEU A 87 22.69 19.04 -12.32
N LYS A 88 22.29 20.09 -13.04
CA LYS A 88 23.15 21.22 -13.34
C LYS A 88 22.97 22.27 -12.27
N ILE A 89 23.98 22.42 -11.42
CA ILE A 89 24.01 23.45 -10.37
C ILE A 89 25.06 24.46 -10.78
N LYS A 90 24.61 25.66 -11.20
CA LYS A 90 25.48 26.69 -11.81
C LYS A 90 26.21 26.15 -13.06
N LYS A 91 27.54 26.20 -13.08
CA LYS A 91 28.40 25.70 -14.18
C LYS A 91 28.88 24.25 -13.96
N GLU A 92 28.51 23.61 -12.85
CA GLU A 92 28.92 22.24 -12.53
C GLU A 92 27.76 21.25 -12.72
N GLU A 93 28.07 20.08 -13.29
CA GLU A 93 27.16 18.94 -13.30
C GLU A 93 27.48 18.04 -12.11
N LYS A 94 26.46 17.75 -11.30
CA LYS A 94 26.56 16.79 -10.21
C LYS A 94 25.59 15.65 -10.46
N SER A 95 26.11 14.41 -10.40
CA SER A 95 25.27 13.22 -10.37
C SER A 95 24.67 13.06 -8.97
N PHE A 96 23.43 12.61 -8.91
CA PHE A 96 22.77 12.18 -7.69
C PHE A 96 22.01 10.89 -7.95
N PHE A 97 22.02 9.99 -6.97
CA PHE A 97 21.39 8.68 -7.05
C PHE A 97 20.11 8.64 -6.22
N ILE A 98 18.99 8.31 -6.86
CA ILE A 98 17.76 7.89 -6.18
C ILE A 98 17.84 6.39 -6.00
N ARG A 99 17.84 5.94 -4.74
CA ARG A 99 17.94 4.52 -4.39
C ARG A 99 16.71 3.75 -4.87
N GLU A 100 16.86 2.43 -5.00
CA GLU A 100 15.72 1.55 -5.18
C GLU A 100 14.70 1.72 -4.04
N ASN A 101 13.41 1.67 -4.38
CA ASN A 101 12.32 1.85 -3.42
C ASN A 101 12.41 3.13 -2.58
N TYR A 102 13.05 4.18 -3.12
CA TYR A 102 13.22 5.44 -2.39
C TYR A 102 11.89 6.10 -2.04
N ILE A 103 10.88 5.97 -2.91
CA ILE A 103 9.53 6.46 -2.61
C ILE A 103 8.87 5.49 -1.64
N LYS A 104 8.55 6.00 -0.46
CA LYS A 104 7.96 5.23 0.63
C LYS A 104 6.45 5.35 0.69
N SER A 105 5.89 6.46 0.25
CA SER A 105 4.46 6.70 0.27
C SER A 105 4.07 7.85 -0.67
N ILE A 106 2.79 7.92 -1.01
CA ILE A 106 2.10 9.08 -1.57
C ILE A 106 1.34 9.73 -0.42
N ALA A 107 1.73 10.95 -0.07
CA ALA A 107 1.15 11.70 1.02
C ALA A 107 0.03 12.64 0.52
N PHE A 108 -1.10 12.59 1.21
CA PHE A 108 -2.24 13.49 1.01
C PHE A 108 -2.35 14.37 2.25
N TYR A 109 -2.02 15.66 2.15
CA TYR A 109 -2.09 16.61 3.25
C TYR A 109 -3.38 17.43 3.19
N GLU A 110 -3.93 17.82 4.35
CA GLU A 110 -5.12 18.67 4.43
C GLU A 110 -4.79 20.17 4.37
N LYS A 111 -3.63 20.62 4.88
CA LYS A 111 -3.25 22.03 4.99
C LYS A 111 -2.14 22.44 4.02
N GLU A 112 -2.26 23.65 3.48
CA GLU A 112 -1.42 24.24 2.43
C GLU A 112 -0.01 24.63 2.91
N ASN A 113 0.93 24.63 1.97
CA ASN A 113 2.07 25.55 1.96
C ASN A 113 2.00 26.29 0.62
N ASN A 114 1.77 27.60 0.66
CA ASN A 114 1.51 28.44 -0.49
C ASN A 114 2.73 28.56 -1.41
N ASN A 115 2.78 27.80 -2.49
CA ASN A 115 3.66 28.07 -3.63
C ASN A 115 2.82 28.00 -4.93
N PHE A 116 2.88 29.06 -5.74
CA PHE A 116 2.12 29.20 -6.98
C PHE A 116 2.92 28.66 -8.19
N PHE A 117 2.32 27.79 -9.01
CA PHE A 117 2.89 27.27 -10.27
C PHE A 117 1.83 27.15 -11.38
N LYS A 118 2.26 26.95 -12.64
CA LYS A 118 1.39 26.92 -13.84
C LYS A 118 0.50 25.65 -13.92
N ALA A 119 -0.75 25.83 -14.33
CA ALA A 119 -1.88 24.90 -14.21
C ALA A 119 -1.91 23.67 -15.16
N GLU A 120 -0.88 23.44 -15.98
CA GLU A 120 -0.99 22.53 -17.13
C GLU A 120 -0.62 21.06 -16.82
N HIS A 121 -0.06 20.75 -15.64
CA HIS A 121 0.32 19.39 -15.25
C HIS A 121 0.09 19.11 -13.76
N ILE A 122 -0.36 17.89 -13.42
CA ILE A 122 -0.33 17.39 -12.04
C ILE A 122 1.14 17.13 -11.68
N GLN A 123 1.72 18.00 -10.87
CA GLN A 123 3.09 17.83 -10.40
C GLN A 123 3.10 16.99 -9.12
N TYR A 124 4.19 16.26 -8.91
CA TYR A 124 4.44 15.57 -7.64
C TYR A 124 5.82 15.98 -7.13
N TYR A 125 5.91 16.32 -5.84
CA TYR A 125 7.16 16.67 -5.18
C TYR A 125 7.59 15.54 -4.24
N MET A 126 8.87 15.23 -4.22
CA MET A 126 9.42 14.19 -3.36
C MET A 126 10.13 14.83 -2.16
N LYS A 127 9.67 14.53 -0.95
CA LYS A 127 10.36 14.94 0.28
C LYS A 127 11.62 14.11 0.51
N PRO A 128 12.62 14.63 1.25
CA PRO A 128 13.83 13.86 1.62
C PRO A 128 13.55 12.56 2.38
N ASN A 129 12.38 12.44 3.02
CA ASN A 129 11.95 11.24 3.73
C ASN A 129 11.40 10.13 2.80
N GLY A 130 11.20 10.42 1.50
CA GLY A 130 10.68 9.51 0.49
C GLY A 130 9.18 9.65 0.20
N ASP A 131 8.49 10.67 0.71
CA ASP A 131 7.06 10.86 0.43
C ASP A 131 6.84 11.68 -0.84
N LEU A 132 5.95 11.20 -1.73
CA LEU A 132 5.45 11.94 -2.89
C LEU A 132 4.22 12.77 -2.52
N ILE A 133 4.21 14.04 -2.89
CA ILE A 133 3.14 14.99 -2.58
C ILE A 133 2.53 15.45 -3.88
N LYS A 134 1.23 15.22 -4.07
CA LYS A 134 0.50 15.77 -5.21
C LYS A 134 0.42 17.30 -5.08
N ASP A 135 0.80 17.99 -6.15
CA ASP A 135 0.53 19.40 -6.31
C ASP A 135 -1.00 19.62 -6.41
N LYS A 136 -1.54 20.48 -5.57
CA LYS A 136 -2.99 20.74 -5.50
C LYS A 136 -3.43 21.92 -6.37
N VAL A 137 -2.53 22.54 -7.13
CA VAL A 137 -2.84 23.60 -8.11
C VAL A 137 -3.25 22.99 -9.46
N SER A 138 -4.31 22.18 -9.45
CA SER A 138 -4.97 21.66 -10.66
C SER A 138 -6.48 21.67 -10.48
#